data_AF-A0A9E0NEJ6-F1
#
_entry.id   AF-A0A9E0NEJ6-F1
#
_cell.length_a   1.000
_cell.length_b   1.000
_cell.length_c   1.000
_cell.angle_alpha   90.00
_cell.angle_beta   90.00
_cell.angle_gamma   90.00
#
_symmetry.space_group_name_H-M   'P 1'
#
loop_
_entity.id
_entity.type
_entity.pdbx_description
1 polymer ?
#
loop_
_entity_poly.entity_id
_entity_poly.type
_entity_poly.pdbx_seq_one_letter_code
_entity_poly.pdbx_strand_id
1 'polypeptide(L)'
;MAAPSPDSNVPMFVAFGLVAAGLVIAAVGGITHGSILGGVIAAAGAIPAAVGMWKGIQQETQTTLAMSVGAVLLALAVGGVLIVLRLVDLVR
;
A
#
# COMPACT_ATOMS: atom_id res chain seq x y z
N MET A 1 -11.48 18.07 25.24
CA MET A 1 -10.70 17.13 24.41
C MET A 1 -11.58 15.90 24.20
N ALA A 2 -11.80 15.48 22.96
CA ALA A 2 -12.51 14.23 22.71
C ALA A 2 -11.65 13.07 23.22
N ALA A 3 -12.26 12.05 23.81
CA ALA A 3 -11.52 10.88 24.26
C ALA A 3 -10.83 10.20 23.05
N PRO A 4 -9.59 9.69 23.21
CA PRO A 4 -8.88 9.04 22.13
C PRO A 4 -9.69 7.85 21.60
N SER A 5 -9.77 7.72 20.28
CA SER A 5 -10.48 6.60 19.65
C SER A 5 -9.74 5.28 19.92
N PRO A 6 -10.43 4.13 19.97
CA PRO A 6 -9.78 2.84 20.21
C PRO A 6 -8.69 2.54 19.18
N ASP A 7 -7.54 2.03 19.65
CA ASP A 7 -6.39 1.70 18.81
C ASP A 7 -6.73 0.56 17.84
N SER A 8 -6.41 0.73 16.55
CA SER A 8 -6.80 -0.26 15.52
C SER A 8 -5.86 -0.27 14.33
N ASN A 9 -5.09 -1.37 14.25
CA ASN A 9 -4.11 -1.61 13.18
C ASN A 9 -4.71 -2.27 11.92
N VAL A 10 -6.02 -2.49 11.88
CA VAL A 10 -6.71 -3.15 10.76
C VAL A 10 -6.43 -2.48 9.40
N PRO A 11 -6.53 -1.14 9.26
CA PRO A 11 -6.30 -0.50 7.96
C PRO A 11 -4.89 -0.74 7.42
N MET A 12 -3.90 -0.80 8.32
CA MET A 12 -2.51 -1.07 7.96
C MET A 12 -2.32 -2.51 7.46
N PHE A 13 -2.91 -3.51 8.13
CA PHE A 13 -2.84 -4.90 7.64
C PHE A 13 -3.54 -5.08 6.29
N VAL A 14 -4.66 -4.40 6.07
CA VAL A 14 -5.33 -4.42 4.76
C VAL A 14 -4.45 -3.80 3.68
N ALA A 15 -3.77 -2.68 3.97
CA ALA A 15 -2.84 -2.06 3.04
C ALA A 15 -1.69 -3.01 2.65
N PHE A 16 -1.02 -3.63 3.64
CA PHE A 16 0.03 -4.60 3.37
C PHE A 16 -0.48 -5.83 2.61
N GLY A 17 -1.69 -6.29 2.91
CA GLY A 17 -2.33 -7.37 2.15
C GLY A 17 -2.52 -7.04 0.67
N LEU A 18 -2.94 -5.80 0.36
CA LEU A 18 -3.10 -5.34 -1.02
C LEU A 18 -1.76 -5.23 -1.76
N VAL A 19 -0.72 -4.73 -1.10
CA VAL A 19 0.64 -4.71 -1.66
C VAL A 19 1.13 -6.12 -1.96
N ALA A 20 0.97 -7.03 -1.00
CA ALA A 20 1.36 -8.43 -1.17
C ALA A 20 0.58 -9.11 -2.32
N ALA A 21 -0.73 -8.86 -2.42
CA ALA A 21 -1.56 -9.38 -3.51
C ALA A 21 -1.08 -8.85 -4.88
N GLY A 22 -0.78 -7.55 -4.97
CA GLY A 22 -0.24 -6.95 -6.19
C GLY A 22 1.10 -7.56 -6.63
N LEU A 23 2.00 -7.82 -5.68
CA LEU A 23 3.26 -8.51 -5.92
C LEU A 23 3.07 -9.95 -6.39
N VAL A 24 2.15 -10.70 -5.77
CA VAL A 24 1.84 -12.07 -6.18
C VAL A 24 1.31 -12.11 -7.62
N ILE A 25 0.42 -11.18 -7.97
CA ILE A 25 -0.10 -11.07 -9.35
C ILE A 25 1.02 -10.75 -10.34
N ALA A 26 1.93 -9.83 -9.99
CA ALA A 26 3.10 -9.54 -10.81
C ALA A 26 4.04 -10.74 -10.93
N ALA A 27 4.23 -11.51 -9.85
CA ALA A 27 5.09 -12.70 -9.86
C ALA A 27 4.55 -13.79 -10.80
N VAL A 28 3.24 -14.02 -10.82
CA VAL A 28 2.59 -14.99 -11.73
C VAL A 28 2.75 -14.58 -13.20
N GLY A 29 2.69 -13.28 -13.49
CA GLY A 29 2.86 -12.73 -14.84
C GLY A 29 4.32 -12.49 -15.27
N GLY A 30 5.29 -12.70 -14.37
CA GLY A 30 6.70 -12.36 -14.56
C GLY A 30 7.05 -10.99 -13.96
N ILE A 31 7.63 -11.00 -12.75
CA ILE A 31 7.89 -9.78 -11.96
C ILE A 31 8.80 -8.75 -12.66
N THR A 32 9.66 -9.23 -13.57
CA THR A 32 10.58 -8.41 -14.37
C THR A 32 9.90 -7.64 -15.49
N HIS A 33 8.73 -8.09 -15.96
CA HIS A 33 7.93 -7.43 -16.98
C HIS A 33 6.91 -6.45 -16.37
N GLY A 34 6.80 -6.43 -15.04
CA GLY A 34 5.79 -5.65 -14.33
C GLY A 34 4.37 -6.19 -14.50
N SER A 35 3.40 -5.49 -13.92
CA SER A 35 1.98 -5.82 -14.06
C SER A 35 1.14 -4.60 -13.77
N ILE A 36 0.35 -4.14 -14.75
CA ILE A 36 -0.59 -3.03 -14.53
C ILE A 36 -1.61 -3.43 -13.48
N LEU A 37 -2.18 -4.64 -13.57
CA LEU A 37 -3.18 -5.11 -12.62
C LEU A 37 -2.59 -5.26 -11.22
N GLY A 38 -1.41 -5.89 -11.10
CA GLY A 38 -0.71 -6.02 -9.83
C GLY A 38 -0.33 -4.66 -9.23
N GLY A 39 0.10 -3.72 -10.08
CA GLY A 39 0.46 -2.38 -9.68
C GLY A 39 -0.74 -1.54 -9.20
N VAL A 40 -1.88 -1.62 -9.88
CA VAL A 40 -3.12 -0.95 -9.45
C VAL A 40 -3.61 -1.51 -8.12
N ILE A 41 -3.57 -2.83 -7.92
CA ILE A 41 -3.97 -3.47 -6.66
C ILE A 41 -3.03 -3.06 -5.53
N ALA A 42 -1.72 -3.05 -5.76
CA ALA A 42 -0.75 -2.57 -4.78
C ALA A 42 -0.97 -1.08 -4.44
N ALA A 43 -1.17 -0.24 -5.45
CA ALA A 43 -1.44 1.20 -5.27
C ALA A 43 -2.74 1.46 -4.52
N ALA A 44 -3.78 0.62 -4.71
CA ALA A 44 -5.03 0.70 -3.95
C ALA A 44 -4.82 0.51 -2.44
N GLY A 45 -3.72 -0.14 -2.02
CA GLY A 45 -3.28 -0.24 -0.63
C GLY A 45 -3.00 1.12 0.04
N ALA A 46 -2.75 2.18 -0.75
CA ALA A 46 -2.58 3.53 -0.22
C ALA A 46 -3.87 4.07 0.45
N ILE A 47 -5.05 3.61 0.02
CA ILE A 47 -6.34 4.05 0.58
C ILE A 47 -6.48 3.63 2.05
N PRO A 48 -6.44 2.32 2.40
CA PRO A 48 -6.54 1.91 3.80
C PRO A 48 -5.33 2.36 4.63
N ALA A 49 -4.14 2.54 4.03
CA ALA A 49 -3.00 3.12 4.73
C ALA A 49 -3.22 4.59 5.08
N ALA A 50 -3.83 5.40 4.20
CA ALA A 50 -4.20 6.78 4.50
C ALA A 50 -5.26 6.87 5.60
N VAL A 51 -6.22 5.93 5.63
CA VAL A 51 -7.18 5.80 6.74
C VAL A 51 -6.46 5.45 8.06
N GLY A 52 -5.44 4.59 8.00
CA GLY A 52 -4.58 4.28 9.14
C GLY A 52 -3.82 5.52 9.65
N MET A 53 -3.28 6.35 8.76
CA MET A 53 -2.61 7.60 9.13
C MET A 53 -3.57 8.56 9.82
N TRP A 54 -4.79 8.72 9.27
CA TRP A 54 -5.83 9.55 9.88
C TRP A 54 -6.18 9.07 11.29
N LYS A 55 -6.34 7.76 11.50
CA LYS A 55 -6.60 7.18 12.82
C LYS A 55 -5.42 7.33 13.79
N GLY A 56 -4.18 7.12 13.32
CA GLY A 56 -2.99 7.31 14.15
C GLY A 56 -2.86 8.74 14.68
N ILE A 57 -3.26 9.75 13.87
CA ILE A 57 -3.34 11.14 14.32
C ILE A 57 -4.39 11.30 15.43
N GLN A 58 -5.58 10.68 15.28
CA GLN A 58 -6.64 10.75 16.30
C GLN A 58 -6.32 10.00 17.60
N GLN A 59 -5.48 8.96 17.52
CA GLN A 59 -5.07 8.14 18.65
C GLN A 59 -3.84 8.71 19.36
N GLU A 60 -3.18 9.73 18.79
CA GLU A 60 -1.90 10.28 19.24
C GLU A 60 -0.79 9.19 19.34
N THR A 61 -0.92 8.12 18.54
CA THR A 61 0.00 6.98 18.55
C THR A 61 1.06 7.11 17.46
N GLN A 62 2.32 7.32 17.87
CA GLN A 62 3.45 7.39 16.93
C GLN A 62 3.63 6.10 16.13
N THR A 63 3.39 4.94 16.75
CA THR A 63 3.58 3.63 16.11
C THR A 63 2.56 3.41 14.98
N THR A 64 1.27 3.65 15.23
CA THR A 64 0.21 3.49 14.22
C THR A 64 0.39 4.48 13.07
N LEU A 65 0.79 5.72 13.37
CA LEU A 65 1.10 6.73 12.36
C LEU A 65 2.31 6.31 11.50
N ALA A 66 3.42 5.92 12.12
CA ALA A 66 4.64 5.52 11.40
C ALA A 66 4.41 4.30 10.51
N MET A 67 3.71 3.28 11.02
CA MET A 67 3.39 2.08 10.23
C MET A 67 2.47 2.42 9.04
N SER A 68 1.50 3.31 9.24
CA SER A 68 0.58 3.72 8.17
C SER A 68 1.28 4.55 7.10
N VAL A 69 2.20 5.44 7.47
CA VAL A 69 3.08 6.16 6.52
C VAL A 69 3.91 5.16 5.71
N GLY A 70 4.56 4.20 6.38
CA GLY A 70 5.33 3.15 5.72
C GLY A 70 4.49 2.34 4.73
N ALA A 71 3.26 2.00 5.11
CA ALA A 71 2.32 1.29 4.25
C ALA A 71 1.92 2.11 3.01
N VAL A 72 1.66 3.42 3.13
CA VAL A 72 1.39 4.30 1.97
C VAL A 72 2.59 4.32 1.02
N LEU A 73 3.78 4.55 1.55
CA LEU A 73 5.00 4.64 0.74
C LEU A 73 5.27 3.33 0.01
N LEU A 74 5.12 2.20 0.67
CA LEU A 74 5.29 0.88 0.05
C LEU A 74 4.22 0.62 -1.01
N ALA A 75 2.96 0.95 -0.74
CA ALA A 75 1.87 0.77 -1.71
C ALA A 75 2.11 1.56 -3.00
N LEU A 76 2.50 2.83 -2.89
CA LEU A 76 2.78 3.67 -4.04
C LEU A 76 4.09 3.27 -4.75
N ALA A 77 5.13 2.93 -4.02
CA ALA A 77 6.40 2.49 -4.60
C ALA A 77 6.23 1.19 -5.39
N VAL A 78 5.63 0.17 -4.79
CA VAL A 78 5.39 -1.12 -5.47
C VAL A 78 4.43 -0.94 -6.63
N GLY A 79 3.30 -0.24 -6.41
CA GLY A 79 2.31 0.02 -7.45
C GLY A 79 2.91 0.74 -8.67
N GLY A 80 3.64 1.82 -8.41
CA GLY A 80 4.33 2.61 -9.43
C GLY A 80 5.38 1.81 -10.18
N VAL A 81 6.25 1.08 -9.48
CA VAL A 81 7.31 0.26 -10.12
C VAL A 81 6.70 -0.80 -11.03
N LEU A 82 5.66 -1.52 -10.58
CA LEU A 82 5.02 -2.56 -11.40
C LEU A 82 4.36 -2.00 -12.66
N ILE A 83 3.76 -0.81 -12.58
CA ILE A 83 3.17 -0.13 -13.74
C ILE A 83 4.26 0.34 -14.69
N VAL A 84 5.31 0.99 -14.17
CA VAL A 84 6.42 1.51 -14.99
C VAL A 84 7.15 0.38 -15.70
N LEU A 85 7.46 -0.72 -15.02
CA LEU A 85 8.08 -1.89 -15.63
C LEU A 85 7.25 -2.41 -16.81
N ARG A 86 5.93 -2.44 -16.67
CA ARG A 86 5.04 -2.87 -17.75
C ARG A 86 5.01 -1.91 -18.93
N LEU A 87 5.10 -0.60 -18.68
CA LEU A 87 5.22 0.38 -19.75
C LEU A 87 6.54 0.28 -20.50
N VAL A 88 7.66 0.03 -19.78
CA VAL A 88 8.98 -0.19 -20.40
C VAL A 88 8.97 -1.45 -21.27
N ASP A 89 8.36 -2.52 -20.77
CA ASP A 89 8.21 -3.79 -21.48
C ASP A 89 7.38 -3.66 -22.77
N LEU A 90 6.35 -2.79 -22.77
CA LEU A 90 5.54 -2.52 -23.96
C LEU A 90 6.25 -1.71 -25.05
N VAL A 91 7.31 -0.97 -24.71
CA VAL A 91 8.05 -0.10 -25.64
C VAL A 91 9.28 -0.80 -26.22
N ARG A 92 9.79 -1.84 -25.57
CA ARG A 92 10.91 -2.66 -26.05
C ARG A 92 10.46 -3.65 -27.12
#